data_AF-E3FCJ3-F1
#
_entry.id   AF-E3FCJ3-F1
#
_cell.length_a   1.000
_cell.length_b   1.000
_cell.length_c   1.000
_cell.angle_alpha   90.00
_cell.angle_beta   90.00
_cell.angle_gamma   90.00
#
_symmetry.space_group_name_H-M   'P 1'
#
loop_
_entity.id
_entity.type
_entity.pdbx_description
1 polymer ?
#
loop_
_entity_poly.entity_id
_entity_poly.type
_entity_poly.pdbx_seq_one_letter_code
_entity_poly.pdbx_strand_id
1 'polypeptide(L)'
;MTPPDKNTVVQVLRNLSLLLQLKGENAFKVRAYDTAADRLSGTPQDLATLVQEGRLQDLPGIGQGLAEKITELVTTGKLGFYEELKAEYPPGLMEMLQLPDVGPKKVIALWNELKVGSVAELELACRQGRVRELKGFGAKSEAKILEGIALHQRAQGKRKLLGDVLPTVEDLLTRLKAVPGVVRVSPAGSVRRRAETVGDVDLLASAPQAGPVLEALATSPGVAVVLGKGESKCSVRMVQEDLQVDLRVLPDEDFATALHHFTGSKAHHVRLRGLGQEKGLKISEWGVHRADGTKLPVPDEAALYRLLGMQYIPPELREDSGEIEAALEGHLPEDLVSMEDVLGVVHCHSTWSDGKHSLEEMARAAHAMGLQYLTVTEHSQTSVYAGGLKEDDLKRQWEEIDRVNEALPGFRLLKGIEVDILETGALDYSDHFLERLEVVIGSIHIRHSMNEDQMTRRLLNAMDRPGLNILGHPTGRLIHEREPYPVRMEEVLDKAAERGVVVEVNGKPARLDLKTEHVRQAVQRGVKLVVSADAHKKEDLHHLLFSVATARRGWARKGDILNTLPADRFVSTLKALRTT
;
A
#
# COMPACT_ATOMS: atom_id res chain seq x y z
N MET A 1 16.23 -17.14 -19.25
CA MET A 1 15.68 -17.47 -17.91
C MET A 1 16.63 -18.43 -17.22
N THR A 2 16.99 -18.16 -15.95
CA THR A 2 17.44 -19.27 -15.10
C THR A 2 16.25 -20.22 -14.99
N PRO A 3 16.39 -21.51 -15.34
CA PRO A 3 15.28 -22.45 -15.23
C PRO A 3 14.72 -22.41 -13.80
N PRO A 4 13.40 -22.41 -13.59
CA PRO A 4 12.85 -22.53 -12.25
C PRO A 4 13.48 -23.73 -11.56
N ASP A 5 13.83 -23.56 -10.29
CA ASP A 5 14.43 -24.64 -9.53
C ASP A 5 13.45 -25.81 -9.40
N LYS A 6 14.00 -27.00 -9.14
CA LYS A 6 13.23 -28.24 -9.04
C LYS A 6 12.05 -28.12 -8.06
N ASN A 7 12.25 -27.39 -6.96
CA ASN A 7 11.22 -27.17 -5.94
C ASN A 7 10.05 -26.32 -6.46
N THR A 8 10.33 -25.29 -7.25
CA THR A 8 9.31 -24.45 -7.90
C THR A 8 8.46 -25.27 -8.84
N VAL A 9 9.08 -26.13 -9.66
CA VAL A 9 8.36 -27.03 -10.58
C VAL A 9 7.47 -28.01 -9.83
N VAL A 10 8.01 -28.64 -8.77
CA VAL A 10 7.26 -29.54 -7.89
C VAL A 10 6.05 -28.83 -7.26
N GLN A 11 6.21 -27.59 -6.81
CA GLN A 11 5.13 -26.82 -6.22
C GLN A 11 4.03 -26.47 -7.24
N VAL A 12 4.40 -26.08 -8.46
CA VAL A 12 3.43 -25.80 -9.53
C VAL A 12 2.62 -27.05 -9.88
N LEU A 13 3.26 -28.22 -9.96
CA LEU A 13 2.55 -29.49 -10.21
C LEU A 13 1.58 -29.84 -9.08
N ARG A 14 1.96 -29.61 -7.82
CA ARG A 14 1.05 -29.79 -6.66
C ARG A 14 -0.13 -28.82 -6.70
N ASN A 15 0.11 -27.56 -7.07
CA ASN A 15 -0.96 -26.58 -7.20
C ASN A 15 -1.92 -26.94 -8.36
N LEU A 16 -1.39 -27.44 -9.48
CA LEU A 16 -2.20 -27.97 -10.59
C LEU A 16 -3.08 -29.14 -10.14
N SER A 17 -2.54 -30.08 -9.36
CA SER A 17 -3.34 -31.18 -8.82
C SER A 17 -4.54 -30.65 -8.01
N LEU A 18 -4.31 -29.68 -7.11
CA LEU A 18 -5.36 -29.05 -6.32
C LEU A 18 -6.40 -28.34 -7.20
N LEU A 19 -5.95 -27.51 -8.13
CA LEU A 19 -6.85 -26.76 -9.01
C LEU A 19 -7.70 -27.69 -9.89
N LEU A 20 -7.13 -28.78 -10.39
CA LEU A 20 -7.87 -29.79 -11.15
C LEU A 20 -8.89 -30.54 -10.27
N GLN A 21 -8.56 -30.78 -8.99
CA GLN A 21 -9.53 -31.33 -8.03
C GLN A 21 -10.68 -30.36 -7.78
N LEU A 22 -10.39 -29.05 -7.64
CA LEU A 22 -11.40 -28.01 -7.49
C LEU A 22 -12.32 -27.91 -8.73
N LYS A 23 -11.76 -28.11 -9.92
CA LYS A 23 -12.49 -28.13 -11.19
C LYS A 23 -13.31 -29.41 -11.40
N GLY A 24 -13.12 -30.42 -10.56
CA GLY A 24 -13.79 -31.72 -10.67
C GLY A 24 -13.26 -32.59 -11.82
N GLU A 25 -11.99 -32.40 -12.22
CA GLU A 25 -11.38 -33.22 -13.26
C GLU A 25 -11.12 -34.66 -12.81
N ASN A 26 -10.84 -35.53 -13.78
CA ASN A 26 -10.66 -36.95 -13.60
C ASN A 26 -9.56 -37.28 -12.58
N ALA A 27 -9.88 -38.14 -11.60
CA ALA A 27 -8.97 -38.56 -10.54
C ALA A 27 -7.67 -39.21 -11.04
N PHE A 28 -7.64 -39.77 -12.25
CA PHE A 28 -6.42 -40.28 -12.88
C PHE A 28 -5.49 -39.14 -13.31
N LYS A 29 -6.04 -38.09 -13.95
CA LYS A 29 -5.27 -36.90 -14.35
C LYS A 29 -4.73 -36.15 -13.14
N VAL A 30 -5.56 -35.93 -12.13
CA VAL A 30 -5.17 -35.33 -10.85
C VAL A 30 -3.97 -36.07 -10.24
N ARG A 31 -4.11 -37.39 -10.07
CA ARG A 31 -3.05 -38.22 -9.48
C ARG A 31 -1.75 -38.22 -10.29
N ALA A 32 -1.84 -38.04 -11.60
CA ALA A 32 -0.66 -37.96 -12.46
C ALA A 32 0.23 -36.75 -12.11
N TYR A 33 -0.37 -35.60 -11.76
CA TYR A 33 0.37 -34.41 -11.33
C TYR A 33 1.05 -34.58 -9.98
N ASP A 34 0.36 -35.16 -8.99
CA ASP A 34 0.97 -35.48 -7.68
C ASP A 34 2.10 -36.52 -7.82
N THR A 35 1.87 -37.56 -8.62
CA THR A 35 2.89 -38.59 -8.90
C THR A 35 4.11 -37.98 -9.57
N ALA A 36 3.91 -37.08 -10.55
CA ALA A 36 5.02 -36.37 -11.19
C ALA A 36 5.76 -35.47 -10.19
N ALA A 37 5.05 -34.74 -9.33
CA ALA A 37 5.65 -33.91 -8.30
C ALA A 37 6.51 -34.72 -7.32
N ASP A 38 6.02 -35.88 -6.87
CA ASP A 38 6.77 -36.74 -5.94
C ASP A 38 7.99 -37.38 -6.60
N ARG A 39 7.88 -37.77 -7.88
CA ARG A 39 9.01 -38.32 -8.66
C ARG A 39 10.10 -37.29 -8.92
N LEU A 40 9.71 -36.06 -9.22
CA LEU A 40 10.63 -34.94 -9.38
C LEU A 40 11.25 -34.51 -8.05
N SER A 41 10.50 -34.55 -6.95
CA SER A 41 11.05 -34.26 -5.62
C SER A 41 12.12 -35.28 -5.22
N GLY A 42 11.86 -36.57 -5.44
CA GLY A 42 12.74 -37.67 -5.06
C GLY A 42 13.91 -37.97 -5.99
N THR A 43 13.99 -37.36 -7.18
CA THR A 43 15.11 -37.62 -8.09
C THR A 43 16.37 -36.84 -7.66
N PRO A 44 17.55 -37.50 -7.58
CA PRO A 44 18.82 -36.82 -7.31
C PRO A 44 19.39 -36.11 -8.55
N GLN A 45 18.83 -36.37 -9.73
CA GLN A 45 19.29 -35.80 -10.99
C GLN A 45 18.85 -34.34 -11.13
N ASP A 46 19.67 -33.55 -11.83
CA ASP A 46 19.36 -32.17 -12.13
C ASP A 46 18.21 -32.09 -13.16
N LEU A 47 17.19 -31.28 -12.84
CA LEU A 47 15.98 -31.18 -13.64
C LEU A 47 16.25 -30.50 -14.99
N ALA A 48 17.13 -29.51 -15.02
CA ALA A 48 17.46 -28.81 -16.26
C ALA A 48 18.18 -29.76 -17.24
N THR A 49 19.09 -30.60 -16.72
CA THR A 49 19.77 -31.65 -17.49
C THR A 49 18.78 -32.67 -18.06
N LEU A 50 17.84 -33.17 -17.24
CA LEU A 50 16.81 -34.11 -17.70
C LEU A 50 15.92 -33.55 -18.83
N VAL A 51 15.60 -32.25 -18.76
CA VAL A 51 14.83 -31.55 -19.78
C VAL A 51 15.66 -31.38 -21.06
N GLN A 52 16.91 -30.95 -20.94
CA GLN A 52 17.80 -30.73 -22.08
C GLN A 52 18.08 -32.03 -22.86
N GLU A 53 18.23 -33.15 -22.15
CA GLU A 53 18.46 -34.47 -22.76
C GLU A 53 17.16 -35.14 -23.24
N GLY A 54 15.98 -34.55 -22.99
CA GLY A 54 14.69 -35.13 -23.38
C GLY A 54 14.31 -36.39 -22.57
N ARG A 55 14.90 -36.57 -21.39
CA ARG A 55 14.85 -37.80 -20.58
C ARG A 55 13.85 -37.75 -19.43
N LEU A 56 12.97 -36.76 -19.40
CA LEU A 56 11.90 -36.68 -18.39
C LEU A 56 11.00 -37.92 -18.36
N GLN A 57 10.83 -38.59 -19.50
CA GLN A 57 10.02 -39.80 -19.62
C GLN A 57 10.70 -41.05 -19.03
N ASP A 58 12.00 -40.98 -18.76
CA ASP A 58 12.73 -42.05 -18.04
C ASP A 58 12.27 -42.12 -16.57
N LEU A 59 11.64 -41.06 -16.05
CA LEU A 59 11.10 -41.04 -14.71
C LEU A 59 9.73 -41.75 -14.65
N PRO A 60 9.59 -42.83 -13.86
CA PRO A 60 8.35 -43.59 -13.78
C PRO A 60 7.17 -42.71 -13.33
N GLY A 61 6.13 -42.61 -14.17
CA GLY A 61 4.94 -41.81 -13.89
C GLY A 61 4.88 -40.46 -14.59
N ILE A 62 5.91 -40.09 -15.36
CA ILE A 62 5.91 -38.90 -16.23
C ILE A 62 5.71 -39.35 -17.68
N GLY A 63 4.47 -39.28 -18.16
CA GLY A 63 4.14 -39.52 -19.58
C GLY A 63 4.42 -38.29 -20.46
N GLN A 64 4.31 -38.45 -21.77
CA GLN A 64 4.60 -37.42 -22.77
C GLN A 64 3.96 -36.05 -22.46
N GLY A 65 2.65 -36.00 -22.18
CA GLY A 65 1.97 -34.72 -21.91
C GLY A 65 2.37 -34.04 -20.59
N LEU A 66 2.92 -34.79 -19.61
CA LEU A 66 3.51 -34.20 -18.41
C LEU A 66 4.94 -33.73 -18.69
N ALA A 67 5.70 -34.52 -19.46
CA ALA A 67 7.04 -34.14 -19.88
C ALA A 67 7.05 -32.83 -20.69
N GLU A 68 6.08 -32.65 -21.60
CA GLU A 68 5.89 -31.41 -22.36
C GLU A 68 5.61 -30.21 -21.45
N LYS A 69 4.71 -30.36 -20.47
CA LYS A 69 4.38 -29.28 -19.51
C LYS A 69 5.52 -28.95 -18.55
N ILE A 70 6.26 -29.96 -18.09
CA ILE A 70 7.44 -29.76 -17.25
C ILE A 70 8.54 -29.08 -18.07
N THR A 71 8.71 -29.48 -19.33
CA THR A 71 9.67 -28.84 -20.26
C THR A 71 9.30 -27.39 -20.51
N GLU A 72 8.03 -27.09 -20.80
CA GLU A 72 7.52 -25.72 -20.93
C GLU A 72 7.82 -24.92 -19.66
N LEU A 73 7.49 -25.45 -18.48
CA LEU A 73 7.72 -24.77 -17.22
C LEU A 73 9.20 -24.52 -16.95
N VAL A 74 10.08 -25.48 -17.24
CA VAL A 74 11.54 -25.36 -17.03
C VAL A 74 12.19 -24.42 -18.04
N THR A 75 11.72 -24.42 -19.30
CA THR A 75 12.32 -23.60 -20.38
C THR A 75 11.79 -22.17 -20.41
N THR A 76 10.49 -21.98 -20.14
CA THR A 76 9.80 -20.68 -20.23
C THR A 76 9.52 -20.06 -18.87
N GLY A 77 9.81 -20.77 -17.77
CA GLY A 77 9.55 -20.32 -16.40
C GLY A 77 8.07 -20.11 -16.05
N LYS A 78 7.16 -20.41 -16.97
CA LYS A 78 5.71 -20.32 -16.82
C LYS A 78 5.07 -21.55 -17.47
N LEU A 79 3.82 -21.80 -17.12
CA LEU A 79 3.03 -22.85 -17.74
C LEU A 79 1.66 -22.25 -18.03
N GLY A 80 1.34 -22.04 -19.31
CA GLY A 80 0.11 -21.34 -19.71
C GLY A 80 -1.13 -22.00 -19.10
N PHE A 81 -1.17 -23.33 -19.12
CA PHE A 81 -2.24 -24.12 -18.52
C PHE A 81 -2.41 -23.88 -17.00
N TYR A 82 -1.32 -23.61 -16.28
CA TYR A 82 -1.38 -23.32 -14.84
C TYR A 82 -1.91 -21.91 -14.58
N GLU A 83 -1.48 -20.91 -15.36
CA GLU A 83 -1.93 -19.53 -15.19
C GLU A 83 -3.42 -19.38 -15.54
N GLU A 84 -3.89 -20.02 -16.62
CA GLU A 84 -5.30 -20.06 -17.00
C GLU A 84 -6.16 -20.66 -15.88
N LEU A 85 -5.77 -21.84 -15.38
CA LEU A 85 -6.53 -22.54 -14.36
C LEU A 85 -6.47 -21.82 -13.01
N LYS A 86 -5.37 -21.14 -12.70
CA LYS A 86 -5.21 -20.34 -11.48
C LYS A 86 -6.09 -19.08 -11.51
N ALA A 87 -6.31 -18.47 -12.68
CA ALA A 87 -7.17 -17.30 -12.82
C ALA A 87 -8.66 -17.60 -12.58
N GLU A 88 -9.08 -18.87 -12.67
CA GLU A 88 -10.46 -19.30 -12.40
C GLU A 88 -10.83 -19.25 -10.91
N TYR A 89 -9.86 -19.11 -9.99
CA TYR A 89 -10.08 -19.20 -8.55
C TYR A 89 -9.45 -18.04 -7.78
N PRO A 90 -9.98 -17.67 -6.58
CA PRO A 90 -9.39 -16.64 -5.75
C PRO A 90 -7.94 -16.98 -5.34
N PRO A 91 -7.02 -16.00 -5.36
CA PRO A 91 -5.62 -16.24 -5.04
C PRO A 91 -5.41 -16.73 -3.60
N GLY A 92 -6.31 -16.38 -2.68
CA GLY A 92 -6.24 -16.77 -1.27
C GLY A 92 -6.42 -18.28 -1.03
N LEU A 93 -6.92 -19.06 -1.99
CA LEU A 93 -6.95 -20.53 -1.87
C LEU A 93 -5.53 -21.13 -1.82
N MET A 94 -4.60 -20.55 -2.58
CA MET A 94 -3.20 -21.00 -2.57
C MET A 94 -2.47 -20.54 -1.30
N GLU A 95 -2.86 -19.39 -0.76
CA GLU A 95 -2.33 -18.87 0.52
C GLU A 95 -2.71 -19.79 1.69
N MET A 96 -3.94 -20.33 1.70
CA MET A 96 -4.38 -21.27 2.74
C MET A 96 -3.52 -22.53 2.83
N LEU A 97 -2.90 -22.99 1.73
CA LEU A 97 -2.00 -24.15 1.76
C LEU A 97 -0.72 -23.89 2.55
N GLN A 98 -0.39 -22.62 2.78
CA GLN A 98 0.74 -22.22 3.61
C GLN A 98 0.40 -22.23 5.11
N LEU A 99 -0.88 -22.37 5.46
CA LEU A 99 -1.30 -22.50 6.85
C LEU A 99 -0.95 -23.90 7.38
N PRO A 100 -0.31 -23.99 8.56
CA PRO A 100 -0.13 -25.27 9.24
C PRO A 100 -1.47 -26.01 9.39
N ASP A 101 -1.46 -27.33 9.20
CA ASP A 101 -2.64 -28.21 9.29
C ASP A 101 -3.76 -27.95 8.26
N VAL A 102 -3.58 -27.08 7.26
CA VAL A 102 -4.53 -26.84 6.14
C VAL A 102 -4.00 -27.41 4.83
N GLY A 103 -4.32 -28.69 4.57
CA GLY A 103 -3.94 -29.36 3.32
C GLY A 103 -4.96 -29.20 2.18
N PRO A 104 -4.62 -29.64 0.96
CA PRO A 104 -5.47 -29.56 -0.24
C PRO A 104 -6.93 -30.01 -0.04
N LYS A 105 -7.15 -31.13 0.64
CA LYS A 105 -8.50 -31.65 0.94
C LYS A 105 -9.35 -30.68 1.76
N LYS A 106 -8.73 -29.98 2.72
CA LYS A 106 -9.43 -29.00 3.55
C LYS A 106 -9.75 -27.74 2.74
N VAL A 107 -8.81 -27.26 1.91
CA VAL A 107 -9.04 -26.12 1.01
C VAL A 107 -10.21 -26.39 0.05
N ILE A 108 -10.26 -27.59 -0.55
CA ILE A 108 -11.37 -28.00 -1.42
C ILE A 108 -12.71 -27.98 -0.68
N ALA A 109 -12.77 -28.54 0.53
CA ALA A 109 -14.00 -28.56 1.32
C ALA A 109 -14.44 -27.14 1.72
N LEU A 110 -13.51 -26.29 2.17
CA LEU A 110 -13.76 -24.90 2.53
C LEU A 110 -14.31 -24.08 1.34
N TRP A 111 -13.74 -24.28 0.15
CA TRP A 111 -14.22 -23.62 -1.07
C TRP A 111 -15.58 -24.15 -1.54
N ASN A 112 -15.76 -25.47 -1.56
CA ASN A 112 -16.98 -26.07 -2.09
C ASN A 112 -18.19 -25.83 -1.18
N GLU A 113 -18.01 -25.94 0.14
CA GLU A 113 -19.11 -25.88 1.10
C GLU A 113 -19.33 -24.47 1.67
N LEU A 114 -18.27 -23.67 1.88
CA LEU A 114 -18.38 -22.33 2.49
C LEU A 114 -18.01 -21.18 1.56
N LYS A 115 -17.49 -21.45 0.35
CA LYS A 115 -17.01 -20.44 -0.62
C LYS A 115 -15.96 -19.49 -0.04
N VAL A 116 -15.16 -19.98 0.91
CA VAL A 116 -14.07 -19.22 1.52
C VAL A 116 -12.91 -19.13 0.52
N GLY A 117 -12.61 -17.92 0.06
CA GLY A 117 -11.58 -17.62 -0.95
C GLY A 117 -10.30 -16.99 -0.39
N SER A 118 -10.27 -16.61 0.89
CA SER A 118 -9.12 -15.95 1.54
C SER A 118 -8.87 -16.39 2.98
N VAL A 119 -7.64 -16.21 3.48
CA VAL A 119 -7.28 -16.53 4.88
C VAL A 119 -8.13 -15.72 5.87
N ALA A 120 -8.46 -14.47 5.55
CA ALA A 120 -9.32 -13.62 6.37
C ALA A 120 -10.76 -14.16 6.45
N GLU A 121 -11.33 -14.59 5.32
CA GLU A 121 -12.65 -15.23 5.30
C GLU A 121 -12.64 -16.57 6.06
N LEU A 122 -11.53 -17.32 6.00
CA LEU A 122 -11.37 -18.56 6.75
C LEU A 122 -11.36 -18.30 8.25
N GLU A 123 -10.63 -17.29 8.69
CA GLU A 123 -10.60 -16.87 10.09
C GLU A 123 -12.00 -16.49 10.59
N LEU A 124 -12.73 -15.70 9.80
CA LEU A 124 -14.11 -15.31 10.11
C LEU A 124 -15.03 -16.54 10.22
N ALA A 125 -14.96 -17.45 9.25
CA ALA A 125 -15.75 -18.68 9.25
C ALA A 125 -15.44 -19.58 10.46
N CYS A 126 -14.18 -19.66 10.88
CA CYS A 126 -13.79 -20.36 12.10
C CYS A 126 -14.34 -19.68 13.37
N ARG A 127 -14.23 -18.35 13.49
CA ARG A 127 -14.73 -17.60 14.65
C ARG A 127 -16.26 -17.68 14.77
N GLN A 128 -16.96 -17.74 13.64
CA GLN A 128 -18.41 -17.94 13.58
C GLN A 128 -18.84 -19.39 13.83
N GLY A 129 -17.91 -20.33 14.01
CA GLY A 129 -18.21 -21.75 14.20
C GLY A 129 -18.78 -22.44 12.96
N ARG A 130 -18.62 -21.86 11.77
CA ARG A 130 -19.11 -22.46 10.51
C ARG A 130 -18.19 -23.58 10.03
N VAL A 131 -16.90 -23.52 10.37
CA VAL A 131 -15.90 -24.50 9.89
C VAL A 131 -16.04 -25.82 10.65
N ARG A 132 -16.33 -25.82 11.95
CA ARG A 132 -16.54 -27.05 12.75
C ARG A 132 -17.74 -27.89 12.30
N GLU A 133 -18.68 -27.34 11.54
CA GLU A 133 -19.86 -28.05 11.03
C GLU A 133 -19.58 -28.85 9.75
N LEU A 134 -18.46 -28.57 9.06
CA LEU A 134 -18.09 -29.26 7.83
C LEU A 134 -17.65 -30.71 8.09
N LYS A 135 -17.97 -31.59 7.14
CA LYS A 135 -17.57 -33.00 7.22
C LYS A 135 -16.03 -33.13 7.18
N GLY A 136 -15.46 -33.75 8.22
CA GLY A 136 -14.00 -33.86 8.38
C GLY A 136 -13.35 -32.66 9.08
N PHE A 137 -14.16 -31.69 9.49
CA PHE A 137 -13.82 -30.63 10.41
C PHE A 137 -14.58 -30.85 11.72
N GLY A 138 -14.09 -30.22 12.78
CA GLY A 138 -14.67 -30.30 14.12
C GLY A 138 -13.99 -29.26 15.00
N ALA A 139 -14.47 -29.05 16.23
CA ALA A 139 -13.98 -27.99 17.12
C ALA A 139 -12.46 -27.99 17.28
N LYS A 140 -11.83 -29.17 17.35
CA LYS A 140 -10.36 -29.32 17.43
C LYS A 140 -9.65 -28.93 16.14
N SER A 141 -10.22 -29.25 14.98
CA SER A 141 -9.65 -28.86 13.67
C SER A 141 -9.79 -27.35 13.47
N GLU A 142 -10.92 -26.76 13.86
CA GLU A 142 -11.15 -25.31 13.80
C GLU A 142 -10.19 -24.54 14.71
N ALA A 143 -10.00 -24.99 15.95
CA ALA A 143 -9.02 -24.39 16.87
C ALA A 143 -7.59 -24.45 16.30
N LYS A 144 -7.19 -25.57 15.70
CA LYS A 144 -5.89 -25.71 15.03
C LYS A 144 -5.74 -24.81 13.81
N ILE A 145 -6.82 -24.62 13.04
CA ILE A 145 -6.81 -23.70 11.89
C ILE A 145 -6.65 -22.26 12.40
N LEU A 146 -7.37 -21.85 13.44
CA LEU A 146 -7.20 -20.53 14.07
C LEU A 146 -5.79 -20.34 14.63
N GLU A 147 -5.23 -21.37 15.27
CA GLU A 147 -3.84 -21.35 15.74
C GLU A 147 -2.85 -21.25 14.58
N GLY A 148 -3.05 -22.01 13.50
CA GLY A 148 -2.24 -21.97 12.28
C GLY A 148 -2.31 -20.63 11.57
N ILE A 149 -3.49 -20.00 11.53
CA ILE A 149 -3.71 -18.63 11.03
C ILE A 149 -2.96 -17.64 11.93
N ALA A 150 -3.12 -17.73 13.25
CA ALA A 150 -2.40 -16.85 14.18
C ALA A 150 -0.88 -17.03 14.07
N LEU A 151 -0.38 -18.25 13.88
CA LEU A 151 1.04 -18.53 13.65
C LEU A 151 1.52 -17.99 12.30
N HIS A 152 0.74 -18.13 11.24
CA HIS A 152 1.05 -17.59 9.92
C HIS A 152 1.05 -16.06 9.93
N GLN A 153 0.06 -15.44 10.57
CA GLN A 153 -0.02 -13.99 10.80
C GLN A 153 1.12 -13.49 11.71
N ARG A 154 1.52 -14.26 12.75
CA ARG A 154 2.68 -13.94 13.60
C ARG A 154 4.00 -14.10 12.86
N ALA A 155 4.13 -15.13 12.01
CA ALA A 155 5.29 -15.36 11.17
C ALA A 155 5.44 -14.27 10.09
N GLN A 156 4.31 -13.70 9.64
CA GLN A 156 4.29 -12.51 8.79
C GLN A 156 4.39 -11.18 9.58
N GLY A 157 4.29 -11.24 10.90
CA GLY A 157 4.09 -10.09 11.78
C GLY A 157 2.71 -9.44 11.59
N LYS A 158 2.12 -8.90 12.67
CA LYS A 158 1.02 -7.93 12.48
C LYS A 158 1.61 -6.74 11.72
N ARG A 159 1.05 -6.45 10.54
CA ARG A 159 1.43 -5.26 9.78
C ARG A 159 1.18 -4.03 10.64
N LYS A 160 2.07 -3.06 10.56
CA LYS A 160 2.08 -1.81 11.33
C LYS A 160 1.77 -0.65 10.41
N LEU A 161 1.21 0.43 10.94
CA LEU A 161 1.02 1.64 10.14
C LEU A 161 2.39 2.22 9.77
N LEU A 162 2.51 2.72 8.53
CA LEU A 162 3.74 3.39 8.12
C LEU A 162 4.06 4.58 9.04
N GLY A 163 3.03 5.31 9.49
CA GLY A 163 3.23 6.47 10.37
C GLY A 163 3.81 6.14 11.74
N ASP A 164 3.56 4.94 12.26
CA ASP A 164 4.12 4.51 13.55
C ASP A 164 5.57 4.04 13.39
N VAL A 165 5.91 3.50 12.21
CA VAL A 165 7.23 2.91 11.92
C VAL A 165 8.23 3.93 11.40
N LEU A 166 7.77 4.91 10.61
CA LEU A 166 8.65 5.83 9.89
C LEU A 166 9.59 6.65 10.78
N PRO A 167 9.17 7.20 11.95
CA PRO A 167 10.07 7.93 12.85
C PRO A 167 11.26 7.07 13.32
N THR A 168 10.99 5.82 13.72
CA THR A 168 12.05 4.87 14.11
C THR A 168 12.99 4.59 12.94
N VAL A 169 12.46 4.46 11.73
CA VAL A 169 13.30 4.28 10.52
C VAL A 169 14.19 5.49 10.27
N GLU A 170 13.66 6.71 10.36
CA GLU A 170 14.42 7.94 10.14
C GLU A 170 15.55 8.13 11.16
N ASP A 171 15.30 7.79 12.43
CA ASP A 171 16.33 7.78 13.48
C ASP A 171 17.44 6.77 13.18
N LEU A 172 17.08 5.55 12.77
CA LEU A 172 18.04 4.52 12.38
C LEU A 172 18.85 4.95 11.16
N LEU A 173 18.20 5.51 10.12
CA LEU A 173 18.89 6.01 8.94
C LEU A 173 19.88 7.12 9.29
N THR A 174 19.50 8.04 10.18
CA THR A 174 20.38 9.13 10.65
C THR A 174 21.60 8.58 11.36
N ARG A 175 21.42 7.61 12.26
CA ARG A 175 22.51 6.94 12.96
C ARG A 175 23.44 6.18 12.02
N LEU A 176 22.87 5.40 11.10
CA LEU A 176 23.66 4.61 10.15
C LEU A 176 24.47 5.51 9.20
N LYS A 177 23.88 6.61 8.73
CA LYS A 177 24.60 7.62 7.91
C LYS A 177 25.79 8.26 8.64
N ALA A 178 25.74 8.36 9.96
CA ALA A 178 26.81 8.95 10.76
C ALA A 178 28.01 8.01 10.99
N VAL A 179 27.92 6.74 10.61
CA VAL A 179 29.02 5.77 10.77
C VAL A 179 30.15 6.08 9.77
N PRO A 180 31.41 6.23 10.23
CA PRO A 180 32.54 6.49 9.34
C PRO A 180 32.68 5.44 8.25
N GLY A 181 32.82 5.89 7.00
CA GLY A 181 32.97 5.03 5.82
C GLY A 181 31.67 4.64 5.14
N VAL A 182 30.49 4.93 5.73
CA VAL A 182 29.22 4.79 5.01
C VAL A 182 29.17 5.79 3.85
N VAL A 183 28.85 5.29 2.66
CA VAL A 183 28.72 6.09 1.43
C VAL A 183 27.25 6.40 1.17
N ARG A 184 26.38 5.39 1.20
CA ARG A 184 24.92 5.55 1.04
C ARG A 184 24.17 4.73 2.08
N VAL A 185 23.00 5.23 2.47
CA VAL A 185 22.03 4.54 3.32
C VAL A 185 20.63 4.86 2.82
N SER A 186 19.77 3.85 2.71
CA SER A 186 18.38 4.00 2.29
C SER A 186 17.49 2.96 2.97
N PRO A 187 16.24 3.31 3.32
CA PRO A 187 15.24 2.28 3.52
C PRO A 187 14.95 1.60 2.17
N ALA A 188 14.47 0.38 2.22
CA ALA A 188 13.98 -0.38 1.08
C ALA A 188 12.58 -0.92 1.39
N GLY A 189 12.19 -2.02 0.75
CA GLY A 189 10.92 -2.69 0.97
C GLY A 189 9.71 -1.76 0.85
N SER A 190 8.67 -2.12 1.62
CA SER A 190 7.39 -1.41 1.62
C SER A 190 7.47 0.00 2.23
N VAL A 191 8.42 0.26 3.14
CA VAL A 191 8.68 1.60 3.68
C VAL A 191 9.10 2.55 2.57
N ARG A 192 10.05 2.15 1.72
CA ARG A 192 10.53 2.99 0.62
C ARG A 192 9.46 3.23 -0.45
N ARG A 193 8.58 2.25 -0.68
CA ARG A 193 7.41 2.42 -1.57
C ARG A 193 6.26 3.21 -0.92
N ARG A 194 6.40 3.58 0.35
CA ARG A 194 5.39 4.31 1.13
C ARG A 194 4.05 3.57 1.24
N ALA A 195 4.09 2.24 1.36
CA ALA A 195 2.87 1.46 1.57
C ALA A 195 2.18 1.87 2.88
N GLU A 196 0.84 1.89 2.90
CA GLU A 196 0.06 2.33 4.07
C GLU A 196 0.36 1.54 5.35
N THR A 197 0.69 0.26 5.18
CA THR A 197 1.14 -0.62 6.26
C THR A 197 2.44 -1.31 5.85
N VAL A 198 3.23 -1.72 6.83
CA VAL A 198 4.54 -2.37 6.63
C VAL A 198 4.67 -3.60 7.54
N GLY A 199 5.44 -4.59 7.12
CA GLY A 199 5.72 -5.79 7.92
C GLY A 199 6.99 -5.57 8.75
N ASP A 200 8.11 -6.03 8.21
CA ASP A 200 9.46 -5.67 8.62
C ASP A 200 9.97 -4.42 7.89
N VAL A 201 11.12 -3.92 8.36
CA VAL A 201 11.87 -2.83 7.71
C VAL A 201 13.15 -3.38 7.12
N ASP A 202 13.33 -3.17 5.82
CA ASP A 202 14.59 -3.40 5.13
C ASP A 202 15.40 -2.10 5.05
N LEU A 203 16.65 -2.14 5.51
CA LEU A 203 17.64 -1.07 5.37
C LEU A 203 18.83 -1.56 4.53
N LEU A 204 19.32 -0.68 3.66
CA LEU A 204 20.52 -0.92 2.86
C LEU A 204 21.55 0.17 3.15
N ALA A 205 22.80 -0.24 3.28
CA ALA A 205 23.94 0.65 3.39
C ALA A 205 25.05 0.22 2.42
N SER A 206 25.79 1.18 1.88
CA SER A 206 27.08 0.91 1.24
C SER A 206 28.22 1.43 2.08
N ALA A 207 29.22 0.58 2.29
CA ALA A 207 30.43 0.91 3.03
C ALA A 207 31.56 -0.05 2.63
N PRO A 208 32.84 0.38 2.70
CA PRO A 208 33.97 -0.51 2.47
C PRO A 208 34.12 -1.56 3.58
N GLN A 209 33.59 -1.29 4.78
CA GLN A 209 33.58 -2.22 5.91
C GLN A 209 32.18 -2.30 6.52
N ALA A 210 31.62 -3.51 6.54
CA ALA A 210 30.28 -3.74 7.07
C ALA A 210 30.21 -3.71 8.61
N GLY A 211 31.24 -4.23 9.28
CA GLY A 211 31.28 -4.43 10.73
C GLY A 211 30.80 -3.23 11.57
N PRO A 212 31.39 -2.02 11.38
CA PRO A 212 30.97 -0.82 12.12
C PRO A 212 29.50 -0.44 11.90
N VAL A 213 28.98 -0.62 10.69
CA VAL A 213 27.60 -0.28 10.33
C VAL A 213 26.61 -1.27 10.95
N LEU A 214 26.94 -2.57 10.92
CA LEU A 214 26.15 -3.61 11.58
C LEU A 214 26.15 -3.43 13.10
N GLU A 215 27.28 -3.02 13.70
CA GLU A 215 27.36 -2.72 15.12
C GLU A 215 26.51 -1.50 15.51
N ALA A 216 26.49 -0.46 14.67
CA ALA A 216 25.65 0.71 14.90
C ALA A 216 24.16 0.35 14.96
N LEU A 217 23.67 -0.57 14.11
CA LEU A 217 22.31 -1.08 14.23
C LEU A 217 22.14 -1.91 15.50
N ALA A 218 23.02 -2.90 15.74
CA ALA A 218 22.90 -3.83 16.86
C ALA A 218 22.86 -3.14 18.23
N THR A 219 23.51 -1.98 18.35
CA THR A 219 23.60 -1.17 19.57
C THR A 219 22.68 0.07 19.55
N SER A 220 21.80 0.17 18.55
CA SER A 220 20.88 1.31 18.45
C SER A 220 19.93 1.37 19.65
N PRO A 221 19.64 2.56 20.18
CA PRO A 221 18.59 2.76 21.17
C PRO A 221 17.27 2.17 20.69
N GLY A 222 16.55 1.50 21.58
CA GLY A 222 15.29 0.84 21.25
C GLY A 222 15.44 -0.56 20.65
N VAL A 223 16.64 -1.08 20.41
CA VAL A 223 16.84 -2.51 20.10
C VAL A 223 16.56 -3.34 21.35
N ALA A 224 15.59 -4.25 21.26
CA ALA A 224 15.25 -5.21 22.30
C ALA A 224 16.15 -6.45 22.25
N VAL A 225 16.36 -7.00 21.04
CA VAL A 225 17.17 -8.20 20.83
C VAL A 225 17.78 -8.21 19.43
N VAL A 226 19.03 -8.67 19.34
CA VAL A 226 19.69 -8.99 18.06
C VAL A 226 19.28 -10.40 17.67
N LEU A 227 18.53 -10.52 16.56
CA LEU A 227 18.04 -11.81 16.05
C LEU A 227 19.15 -12.58 15.31
N GLY A 228 20.06 -11.84 14.66
CA GLY A 228 21.22 -12.41 14.00
C GLY A 228 22.17 -11.32 13.49
N LYS A 229 23.46 -11.61 13.49
CA LYS A 229 24.50 -10.72 12.96
C LYS A 229 25.57 -11.57 12.26
N GLY A 230 25.69 -11.38 10.95
CA GLY A 230 26.71 -12.01 10.11
C GLY A 230 27.74 -10.98 9.63
N GLU A 231 28.43 -11.31 8.54
CA GLU A 231 29.48 -10.45 7.97
C GLU A 231 28.92 -9.22 7.25
N SER A 232 27.77 -9.35 6.59
CA SER A 232 27.15 -8.28 5.77
C SER A 232 25.67 -8.04 6.08
N LYS A 233 25.08 -8.80 7.01
CA LYS A 233 23.67 -8.68 7.41
C LYS A 233 23.54 -8.61 8.93
N CYS A 234 22.64 -7.77 9.41
CA CYS A 234 22.18 -7.78 10.80
C CYS A 234 20.65 -7.67 10.85
N SER A 235 20.02 -8.47 11.70
CA SER A 235 18.59 -8.45 11.97
C SER A 235 18.38 -8.19 13.46
N VAL A 236 17.58 -7.18 13.78
CA VAL A 236 17.23 -6.80 15.15
C VAL A 236 15.72 -6.72 15.32
N ARG A 237 15.28 -6.80 16.58
CA ARG A 237 13.91 -6.52 16.97
C ARG A 237 13.91 -5.30 17.87
N MET A 238 13.06 -4.33 17.55
CA MET A 238 12.88 -3.11 18.33
C MET A 238 11.87 -3.33 19.45
N VAL A 239 12.02 -2.57 20.55
CA VAL A 239 11.04 -2.51 21.65
C VAL A 239 9.74 -1.88 21.16
N GLN A 240 9.85 -0.80 20.38
CA GLN A 240 8.70 -0.12 19.79
C GLN A 240 8.07 -0.99 18.71
N GLU A 241 6.74 -1.13 18.78
CA GLU A 241 5.91 -1.90 17.86
C GLU A 241 6.25 -3.40 17.71
N ASP A 242 7.22 -3.97 18.44
CA ASP A 242 7.82 -5.28 18.12
C ASP A 242 8.24 -5.33 16.64
N LEU A 243 8.93 -4.27 16.20
CA LEU A 243 9.35 -4.10 14.81
C LEU A 243 10.64 -4.87 14.52
N GLN A 244 10.62 -5.73 13.49
CA GLN A 244 11.84 -6.31 12.97
C GLN A 244 12.50 -5.36 11.96
N VAL A 245 13.80 -5.17 12.10
CA VAL A 245 14.63 -4.37 11.18
C VAL A 245 15.78 -5.23 10.66
N ASP A 246 15.87 -5.35 9.35
CA ASP A 246 16.91 -6.07 8.62
C ASP A 246 17.82 -5.06 7.91
N LEU A 247 19.12 -5.06 8.22
CA LEU A 247 20.13 -4.27 7.55
C LEU A 247 21.04 -5.15 6.70
N ARG A 248 21.30 -4.70 5.47
CA ARG A 248 22.32 -5.26 4.57
C ARG A 248 23.35 -4.20 4.22
N VAL A 249 24.63 -4.58 4.31
CA VAL A 249 25.76 -3.73 3.92
C VAL A 249 26.48 -4.37 2.74
N LEU A 250 26.78 -3.56 1.72
CA LEU A 250 27.33 -4.03 0.45
C LEU A 250 28.34 -3.04 -0.16
N PRO A 251 29.12 -3.45 -1.17
CA PRO A 251 29.93 -2.52 -1.95
C PRO A 251 29.08 -1.43 -2.60
N ASP A 252 29.63 -0.23 -2.74
CA ASP A 252 28.88 0.90 -3.30
C ASP A 252 28.50 0.68 -4.77
N GLU A 253 29.33 0.00 -5.55
CA GLU A 253 29.04 -0.36 -6.95
C GLU A 253 27.78 -1.22 -7.14
N ASP A 254 27.36 -1.95 -6.09
CA ASP A 254 26.17 -2.82 -6.11
C ASP A 254 24.93 -2.16 -5.50
N PHE A 255 25.09 -0.98 -4.88
CA PHE A 255 24.05 -0.37 -4.06
C PHE A 255 22.77 -0.09 -4.83
N ALA A 256 22.88 0.43 -6.06
CA ALA A 256 21.70 0.78 -6.86
C ALA A 256 20.85 -0.44 -7.24
N THR A 257 21.49 -1.55 -7.64
CA THR A 257 20.79 -2.78 -8.03
C THR A 257 20.23 -3.52 -6.82
N ALA A 258 20.96 -3.56 -5.71
CA ALA A 258 20.44 -4.11 -4.47
C ALA A 258 19.27 -3.27 -3.94
N LEU A 259 19.39 -1.94 -3.95
CA LEU A 259 18.30 -1.05 -3.55
C LEU A 259 17.06 -1.30 -4.40
N HIS A 260 17.19 -1.41 -5.73
CA HIS A 260 16.07 -1.75 -6.60
C HIS A 260 15.45 -3.11 -6.21
N HIS A 261 16.27 -4.14 -6.07
CA HIS A 261 15.84 -5.49 -5.72
C HIS A 261 15.06 -5.54 -4.40
N PHE A 262 15.62 -4.99 -3.34
CA PHE A 262 15.02 -5.00 -2.00
C PHE A 262 13.90 -3.96 -1.85
N THR A 263 13.83 -2.93 -2.70
CA THR A 263 12.67 -2.03 -2.74
C THR A 263 11.44 -2.78 -3.26
N GLY A 264 11.62 -3.66 -4.24
CA GLY A 264 10.51 -4.36 -4.89
C GLY A 264 9.54 -3.38 -5.59
N SER A 265 8.25 -3.70 -5.66
CA SER A 265 7.62 -4.94 -5.15
C SER A 265 8.16 -6.20 -5.84
N LYS A 266 7.85 -7.37 -5.30
CA LYS A 266 8.23 -8.65 -5.94
C LYS A 266 7.68 -8.73 -7.37
N ALA A 267 6.45 -8.28 -7.59
CA ALA A 267 5.79 -8.29 -8.90
C ALA A 267 6.55 -7.39 -9.89
N HIS A 268 6.82 -6.15 -9.50
CA HIS A 268 7.61 -5.19 -10.28
C HIS A 268 8.99 -5.75 -10.65
N HIS A 269 9.72 -6.31 -9.68
CA HIS A 269 11.06 -6.84 -9.92
C HIS A 269 11.04 -8.06 -10.87
N VAL A 270 10.03 -8.93 -10.78
CA VAL A 270 9.87 -10.06 -11.69
C VAL A 270 9.66 -9.60 -13.13
N ARG A 271 8.83 -8.58 -13.35
CA ARG A 271 8.62 -7.98 -14.68
C ARG A 271 9.93 -7.42 -15.26
N LEU A 272 10.67 -6.64 -14.48
CA LEU A 272 11.96 -6.07 -14.91
C LEU A 272 13.00 -7.12 -15.27
N ARG A 273 13.09 -8.21 -14.49
CA ARG A 273 14.00 -9.32 -14.84
C ARG A 273 13.60 -10.02 -16.13
N GLY A 274 12.31 -10.15 -16.42
CA GLY A 274 11.82 -10.67 -17.69
C GLY A 274 12.30 -9.80 -18.87
N LEU A 275 12.05 -8.49 -18.79
CA LEU A 275 12.49 -7.52 -19.80
C LEU A 275 14.01 -7.49 -19.98
N GLY A 276 14.76 -7.60 -18.88
CA GLY A 276 16.21 -7.71 -18.93
C GLY A 276 16.66 -8.93 -19.72
N GLN A 277 16.05 -10.09 -19.48
CA GLN A 277 16.43 -11.32 -20.17
C GLN A 277 16.12 -11.29 -21.67
N GLU A 278 15.02 -10.67 -22.08
CA GLU A 278 14.70 -10.43 -23.49
C GLU A 278 15.78 -9.58 -24.19
N LYS A 279 16.46 -8.70 -23.42
CA LYS A 279 17.58 -7.87 -23.88
C LYS A 279 18.96 -8.52 -23.65
N GLY A 280 19.02 -9.79 -23.28
CA GLY A 280 20.27 -10.50 -23.01
C GLY A 280 20.98 -10.05 -21.72
N LEU A 281 20.23 -9.46 -20.78
CA LEU A 281 20.70 -8.99 -19.48
C LEU A 281 20.19 -9.87 -18.34
N LYS A 282 21.05 -10.12 -17.35
CA LYS A 282 20.71 -10.76 -16.08
C LYS A 282 20.78 -9.70 -14.98
N ILE A 283 19.62 -9.37 -14.42
CA ILE A 283 19.47 -8.42 -13.31
C ILE A 283 19.37 -9.21 -12.00
N SER A 284 20.24 -8.90 -11.04
CA SER A 284 20.19 -9.40 -9.66
C SER A 284 20.51 -8.27 -8.68
N GLU A 285 20.47 -8.56 -7.38
CA GLU A 285 20.91 -7.65 -6.33
C GLU A 285 22.41 -7.28 -6.44
N TRP A 286 23.21 -8.13 -7.09
CA TRP A 286 24.66 -7.99 -7.28
C TRP A 286 25.06 -7.33 -8.62
N GLY A 287 24.13 -6.62 -9.26
CA GLY A 287 24.40 -5.91 -10.50
C GLY A 287 23.62 -6.42 -11.72
N VAL A 288 23.89 -5.80 -12.86
CA VAL A 288 23.36 -6.20 -14.16
C VAL A 288 24.49 -6.80 -14.98
N HIS A 289 24.28 -8.00 -15.52
CA HIS A 289 25.30 -8.72 -16.29
C HIS A 289 24.80 -9.02 -17.70
N ARG A 290 25.70 -8.98 -18.69
CA ARG A 290 25.43 -9.54 -20.02
C ARG A 290 25.53 -11.07 -20.00
N ALA A 291 25.07 -11.70 -21.08
CA ALA A 291 25.18 -13.15 -21.28
C ALA A 291 26.63 -13.68 -21.21
N ASP A 292 27.62 -12.86 -21.57
CA ASP A 292 29.05 -13.19 -21.49
C ASP A 292 29.66 -13.04 -20.08
N GLY A 293 28.86 -12.65 -19.08
CA GLY A 293 29.31 -12.43 -17.70
C GLY A 293 29.81 -11.02 -17.41
N THR A 294 29.88 -10.13 -18.40
CA THR A 294 30.31 -8.74 -18.20
C THR A 294 29.32 -7.99 -17.32
N LYS A 295 29.78 -7.48 -16.16
CA LYS A 295 29.01 -6.58 -15.28
C LYS A 295 28.91 -5.19 -15.89
N LEU A 296 27.71 -4.65 -15.95
CA LEU A 296 27.42 -3.30 -16.45
C LEU A 296 27.42 -2.30 -15.29
N PRO A 297 27.92 -1.07 -15.52
CA PRO A 297 27.87 -0.03 -14.51
C PRO A 297 26.44 0.45 -14.26
N VAL A 298 26.01 0.43 -13.00
CA VAL A 298 24.71 0.92 -12.56
C VAL A 298 24.92 1.86 -11.35
N PRO A 299 25.32 3.12 -11.58
CA PRO A 299 25.62 4.05 -10.49
C PRO A 299 24.36 4.44 -9.68
N ASP A 300 23.20 4.46 -10.35
CA ASP A 300 21.90 4.79 -9.79
C ASP A 300 20.79 3.89 -10.39
N GLU A 301 19.62 3.90 -9.76
CA GLU A 301 18.50 3.11 -10.26
C GLU A 301 18.02 3.59 -11.64
N ALA A 302 18.15 4.87 -11.97
CA ALA A 302 17.75 5.38 -13.30
C ALA A 302 18.59 4.76 -14.43
N ALA A 303 19.86 4.45 -14.18
CA ALA A 303 20.73 3.72 -15.10
C ALA A 303 20.20 2.31 -15.38
N LEU A 304 19.63 1.62 -14.38
CA LEU A 304 19.00 0.32 -14.56
C LEU A 304 17.82 0.40 -15.54
N TYR A 305 16.93 1.40 -15.39
CA TYR A 305 15.81 1.59 -16.33
C TYR A 305 16.27 2.02 -17.72
N ARG A 306 17.32 2.86 -17.83
CA ARG A 306 17.92 3.23 -19.13
C ARG A 306 18.48 2.02 -19.88
N LEU A 307 19.10 1.06 -19.18
CA LEU A 307 19.55 -0.20 -19.80
C LEU A 307 18.39 -1.01 -20.39
N LEU A 308 17.19 -0.86 -19.84
CA LEU A 308 15.96 -1.48 -20.34
C LEU A 308 15.24 -0.62 -21.39
N GLY A 309 15.70 0.61 -21.65
CA GLY A 309 15.05 1.55 -22.55
C GLY A 309 13.74 2.10 -21.99
N MET A 310 13.68 2.32 -20.67
CA MET A 310 12.49 2.76 -19.95
C MET A 310 12.75 4.07 -19.20
N GLN A 311 11.68 4.84 -18.98
CA GLN A 311 11.67 5.94 -18.02
C GLN A 311 11.95 5.41 -16.60
N TYR A 312 12.56 6.24 -15.75
CA TYR A 312 12.76 5.89 -14.34
C TYR A 312 11.42 5.77 -13.62
N ILE A 313 11.24 4.67 -12.88
CA ILE A 313 10.03 4.43 -12.09
C ILE A 313 10.32 4.73 -10.61
N PRO A 314 9.70 5.78 -10.03
CA PRO A 314 9.83 6.09 -8.61
C PRO A 314 9.36 4.91 -7.73
N PRO A 315 9.99 4.67 -6.56
CA PRO A 315 9.65 3.55 -5.67
C PRO A 315 8.16 3.41 -5.35
N GLU A 316 7.46 4.53 -5.18
CA GLU A 316 6.04 4.60 -4.82
C GLU A 316 5.13 3.95 -5.88
N LEU A 317 5.57 3.89 -7.14
CA LEU A 317 4.79 3.35 -8.26
C LEU A 317 5.03 1.86 -8.51
N ARG A 318 6.01 1.24 -7.82
CA ARG A 318 6.52 -0.12 -8.13
C ARG A 318 5.62 -1.22 -7.57
N GLU A 319 4.39 -1.30 -8.04
CA GLU A 319 3.38 -2.25 -7.57
C GLU A 319 2.81 -3.17 -8.67
N ASP A 320 3.37 -3.14 -9.90
CA ASP A 320 2.88 -3.89 -11.08
C ASP A 320 1.41 -3.58 -11.40
N SER A 321 1.09 -2.28 -11.46
CA SER A 321 -0.26 -1.73 -11.67
C SER A 321 -0.35 -0.86 -12.93
N GLY A 322 0.55 -1.10 -13.90
CA GLY A 322 0.64 -0.40 -15.18
C GLY A 322 1.85 0.53 -15.31
N GLU A 323 2.71 0.61 -14.28
CA GLU A 323 3.88 1.49 -14.28
C GLU A 323 4.96 1.04 -15.26
N ILE A 324 5.05 -0.27 -15.52
CA ILE A 324 6.04 -0.85 -16.45
C ILE A 324 5.71 -0.46 -17.88
N GLU A 325 4.45 -0.63 -18.28
CA GLU A 325 3.95 -0.29 -19.61
C GLU A 325 4.09 1.22 -19.85
N ALA A 326 3.64 2.04 -18.90
CA ALA A 326 3.78 3.49 -19.00
C ALA A 326 5.25 3.93 -19.10
N ALA A 327 6.17 3.28 -18.38
CA ALA A 327 7.59 3.62 -18.45
C ALA A 327 8.26 3.20 -19.76
N LEU A 328 7.84 2.10 -20.37
CA LEU A 328 8.29 1.67 -21.70
C LEU A 328 7.84 2.66 -22.79
N GLU A 329 6.64 3.22 -22.64
CA GLU A 329 6.09 4.21 -23.57
C GLU A 329 6.54 5.65 -23.27
N GLY A 330 7.19 5.90 -22.13
CA GLY A 330 7.57 7.25 -21.70
C GLY A 330 6.40 8.12 -21.26
N HIS A 331 5.34 7.50 -20.74
CA HIS A 331 4.09 8.13 -20.30
C HIS A 331 3.97 8.28 -18.77
N LEU A 332 5.00 7.95 -17.98
CA LEU A 332 4.94 8.20 -16.54
C LEU A 332 4.97 9.71 -16.25
N PRO A 333 4.21 10.18 -15.25
CA PRO A 333 4.30 11.57 -14.80
C PRO A 333 5.70 11.92 -14.32
N GLU A 334 6.29 12.97 -14.89
CA GLU A 334 7.56 13.55 -14.44
C GLU A 334 7.37 14.53 -13.27
N ASP A 335 6.13 15.00 -13.07
CA ASP A 335 5.71 16.05 -12.15
C ASP A 335 4.80 15.50 -11.02
N LEU A 336 5.07 14.28 -10.56
CA LEU A 336 4.40 13.73 -9.37
C LEU A 336 4.52 14.70 -8.20
N VAL A 337 3.41 14.97 -7.53
CA VAL A 337 3.36 15.92 -6.41
C VAL A 337 4.43 15.61 -5.35
N SER A 338 5.11 16.63 -4.84
CA SER A 338 6.04 16.49 -3.72
C SER A 338 5.61 17.31 -2.51
N MET A 339 6.30 17.14 -1.38
CA MET A 339 6.00 17.93 -0.17
C MET A 339 6.26 19.42 -0.38
N GLU A 340 7.27 19.74 -1.18
CA GLU A 340 7.68 21.11 -1.53
C GLU A 340 6.66 21.82 -2.43
N ASP A 341 5.79 21.07 -3.12
CA ASP A 341 4.71 21.63 -3.92
C ASP A 341 3.52 22.10 -3.08
N VAL A 342 3.35 21.57 -1.86
CA VAL A 342 2.17 21.83 -1.04
C VAL A 342 2.33 23.17 -0.31
N LEU A 343 1.41 24.10 -0.57
CA LEU A 343 1.44 25.45 -0.01
C LEU A 343 0.52 25.61 1.20
N GLY A 344 -0.43 24.71 1.42
CA GLY A 344 -1.26 24.76 2.62
C GLY A 344 -1.72 23.40 3.11
N VAL A 345 -2.01 23.34 4.40
CA VAL A 345 -2.57 22.15 5.04
C VAL A 345 -4.08 22.29 5.14
N VAL A 346 -4.77 21.32 4.55
CA VAL A 346 -6.24 21.23 4.58
C VAL A 346 -6.66 20.28 5.70
N HIS A 347 -7.88 20.47 6.20
CA HIS A 347 -8.51 19.65 7.24
C HIS A 347 -7.75 19.66 8.57
N CYS A 348 -8.02 20.66 9.41
CA CYS A 348 -7.37 20.85 10.70
C CYS A 348 -8.39 21.32 11.75
N HIS A 349 -8.21 20.81 12.97
CA HIS A 349 -9.06 21.05 14.13
C HIS A 349 -8.28 21.79 15.21
N SER A 350 -8.98 22.52 16.06
CA SER A 350 -8.40 23.29 17.16
C SER A 350 -9.19 23.09 18.45
N THR A 351 -8.80 23.81 19.51
CA THR A 351 -9.52 23.81 20.79
C THR A 351 -10.96 24.33 20.70
N TRP A 352 -11.42 24.80 19.54
CA TRP A 352 -12.83 25.13 19.31
C TRP A 352 -13.73 23.89 19.27
N SER A 353 -13.24 22.74 18.79
CA SER A 353 -13.94 21.45 18.86
C SER A 353 -13.12 20.42 19.65
N ASP A 354 -12.51 19.43 18.99
CA ASP A 354 -11.78 18.31 19.61
C ASP A 354 -10.25 18.36 19.45
N GLY A 355 -9.73 19.45 18.90
CA GLY A 355 -8.30 19.73 18.82
C GLY A 355 -7.68 20.07 20.18
N LYS A 356 -6.35 19.89 20.26
CA LYS A 356 -5.56 20.07 21.49
C LYS A 356 -4.76 21.37 21.56
N HIS A 357 -4.77 22.14 20.48
CA HIS A 357 -4.01 23.39 20.36
C HIS A 357 -4.90 24.50 19.80
N SER A 358 -4.60 25.74 20.21
CA SER A 358 -5.30 26.93 19.74
C SER A 358 -5.05 27.21 18.25
N LEU A 359 -5.87 28.07 17.65
CA LEU A 359 -5.70 28.49 16.26
C LEU A 359 -4.33 29.13 16.02
N GLU A 360 -3.85 29.94 16.96
CA GLU A 360 -2.53 30.58 16.85
C GLU A 360 -1.39 29.56 16.91
N GLU A 361 -1.44 28.59 17.83
CA GLU A 361 -0.43 27.53 17.93
C GLU A 361 -0.38 26.69 16.66
N MET A 362 -1.54 26.31 16.11
CA MET A 362 -1.64 25.57 14.86
C MET A 362 -1.11 26.38 13.67
N ALA A 363 -1.48 27.66 13.57
CA ALA A 363 -1.01 28.55 12.50
C ALA A 363 0.51 28.75 12.54
N ARG A 364 1.08 29.01 13.73
CA ARG A 364 2.53 29.18 13.90
C ARG A 364 3.30 27.90 13.58
N ALA A 365 2.78 26.74 13.96
CA ALA A 365 3.40 25.46 13.64
C ALA A 365 3.39 25.18 12.12
N ALA A 366 2.25 25.38 11.46
CA ALA A 366 2.15 25.23 10.01
C ALA A 366 3.05 26.23 9.27
N HIS A 367 3.12 27.49 9.73
CA HIS A 367 4.03 28.49 9.16
C HIS A 367 5.50 28.11 9.35
N ALA A 368 5.88 27.57 10.51
CA ALA A 368 7.24 27.09 10.77
C ALA A 368 7.64 25.90 9.87
N MET A 369 6.66 25.14 9.36
CA MET A 369 6.87 24.09 8.35
C MET A 369 7.04 24.66 6.92
N GLY A 370 6.93 25.98 6.72
CA GLY A 370 7.03 26.63 5.42
C GLY A 370 5.71 26.70 4.64
N LEU A 371 4.59 26.30 5.25
CA LEU A 371 3.26 26.43 4.63
C LEU A 371 2.83 27.90 4.63
N GLN A 372 1.98 28.26 3.67
CA GLN A 372 1.42 29.59 3.48
C GLN A 372 0.02 29.72 4.08
N TYR A 373 -0.70 28.62 4.27
CA TYR A 373 -2.04 28.66 4.85
C TYR A 373 -2.46 27.34 5.53
N LEU A 374 -3.48 27.44 6.37
CA LEU A 374 -4.17 26.31 7.02
C LEU A 374 -5.68 26.53 6.94
N THR A 375 -6.44 25.47 6.64
CA THR A 375 -7.91 25.52 6.71
C THR A 375 -8.38 25.07 8.09
N VAL A 376 -9.09 25.93 8.81
CA VAL A 376 -9.74 25.56 10.07
C VAL A 376 -11.07 24.91 9.73
N THR A 377 -11.28 23.66 10.13
CA THR A 377 -12.42 22.83 9.71
C THR A 377 -12.96 22.02 10.87
N GLU A 378 -13.37 22.70 11.94
CA GLU A 378 -13.98 22.04 13.11
C GLU A 378 -15.22 21.21 12.71
N HIS A 379 -15.61 20.29 13.58
CA HIS A 379 -16.83 19.52 13.41
C HIS A 379 -18.11 20.37 13.52
N SER A 380 -19.16 19.99 12.77
CA SER A 380 -20.48 20.65 12.79
C SER A 380 -21.38 20.23 13.95
N GLN A 381 -22.51 20.94 14.11
CA GLN A 381 -23.43 20.88 15.25
C GLN A 381 -23.91 19.47 15.67
N THR A 382 -24.05 18.51 14.75
CA THR A 382 -24.48 17.14 15.08
C THR A 382 -23.39 16.28 15.70
N SER A 383 -22.13 16.67 15.56
CA SER A 383 -20.97 15.99 16.16
C SER A 383 -20.76 16.41 17.62
N VAL A 384 -21.79 16.24 18.44
CA VAL A 384 -21.80 16.65 19.86
C VAL A 384 -20.66 15.98 20.66
N TYR A 385 -20.30 14.74 20.32
CA TYR A 385 -19.22 14.01 20.99
C TYR A 385 -17.83 14.60 20.73
N ALA A 386 -17.68 15.41 19.67
CA ALA A 386 -16.44 16.08 19.30
C ALA A 386 -16.53 17.60 19.53
N GLY A 387 -17.53 18.08 20.28
CA GLY A 387 -17.67 19.52 20.57
C GLY A 387 -18.13 20.35 19.37
N GLY A 388 -18.91 19.76 18.45
CA GLY A 388 -19.37 20.40 17.22
C GLY A 388 -19.93 21.81 17.40
N LEU A 389 -19.48 22.74 16.55
CA LEU A 389 -19.80 24.16 16.67
C LEU A 389 -21.23 24.43 16.19
N LYS A 390 -21.88 25.43 16.79
CA LYS A 390 -23.09 26.08 16.24
C LYS A 390 -22.71 27.31 15.43
N GLU A 391 -23.66 27.86 14.67
CA GLU A 391 -23.41 29.06 13.84
C GLU A 391 -22.81 30.24 14.61
N ASP A 392 -23.25 30.49 15.85
CA ASP A 392 -22.74 31.60 16.66
C ASP A 392 -21.33 31.33 17.23
N ASP A 393 -21.01 30.06 17.52
CA ASP A 393 -19.65 29.67 17.91
C ASP A 393 -18.69 29.86 16.73
N LEU A 394 -19.12 29.48 15.52
CA LEU A 394 -18.33 29.62 14.31
C LEU A 394 -18.08 31.10 13.96
N LYS A 395 -19.06 31.99 14.16
CA LYS A 395 -18.85 33.44 14.01
C LYS A 395 -17.79 33.98 14.98
N ARG A 396 -17.80 33.52 16.24
CA ARG A 396 -16.77 33.90 17.23
C ARG A 396 -15.40 33.34 16.87
N GLN A 397 -15.35 32.13 16.33
CA GLN A 397 -14.11 31.56 15.79
C GLN A 397 -13.57 32.40 14.63
N TRP A 398 -14.44 32.89 13.72
CA TRP A 398 -14.01 33.74 12.61
C TRP A 398 -13.35 35.04 13.07
N GLU A 399 -13.83 35.64 14.16
CA GLU A 399 -13.17 36.81 14.77
C GLU A 399 -11.78 36.46 15.31
N GLU A 400 -11.59 35.26 15.87
CA GLU A 400 -10.26 34.80 16.29
C GLU A 400 -9.34 34.51 15.10
N ILE A 401 -9.86 33.87 14.04
CA ILE A 401 -9.14 33.66 12.77
C ILE A 401 -8.64 34.98 12.21
N ASP A 402 -9.49 36.02 12.21
CA ASP A 402 -9.12 37.35 11.71
C ASP A 402 -8.00 37.97 12.56
N ARG A 403 -8.08 37.88 13.89
CA ARG A 403 -6.99 38.33 14.80
C ARG A 403 -5.69 37.58 14.57
N VAL A 404 -5.73 36.26 14.37
CA VAL A 404 -4.51 35.46 14.13
C VAL A 404 -3.90 35.81 12.76
N ASN A 405 -4.72 36.02 11.74
CA ASN A 405 -4.26 36.47 10.42
C ASN A 405 -3.56 37.83 10.48
N GLU A 406 -4.09 38.77 11.26
CA GLU A 406 -3.44 40.06 11.50
C GLU A 406 -2.10 39.91 12.25
N ALA A 407 -2.02 38.99 13.20
CA ALA A 407 -0.84 38.75 14.02
C ALA A 407 0.28 37.93 13.32
N LEU A 408 -0.03 37.28 12.19
CA LEU A 408 0.90 36.40 11.47
C LEU A 408 0.96 36.74 9.96
N PRO A 409 1.61 37.86 9.58
CA PRO A 409 1.70 38.26 8.18
C PRO A 409 2.46 37.23 7.34
N GLY A 410 1.97 36.96 6.13
CA GLY A 410 2.54 35.94 5.23
C GLY A 410 2.00 34.53 5.46
N PHE A 411 1.10 34.34 6.43
CA PHE A 411 0.34 33.11 6.64
C PHE A 411 -1.16 33.41 6.68
N ARG A 412 -2.00 32.46 6.24
CA ARG A 412 -3.45 32.63 6.24
C ARG A 412 -4.18 31.44 6.87
N LEU A 413 -4.97 31.69 7.90
CA LEU A 413 -6.04 30.82 8.34
C LEU A 413 -7.27 31.06 7.46
N LEU A 414 -7.76 29.99 6.85
CA LEU A 414 -8.98 29.98 6.06
C LEU A 414 -10.17 29.52 6.90
N LYS A 415 -11.30 30.22 6.75
CA LYS A 415 -12.55 29.94 7.46
C LYS A 415 -13.27 28.77 6.80
N GLY A 416 -13.22 27.60 7.42
CA GLY A 416 -13.88 26.40 6.91
C GLY A 416 -14.69 25.64 7.95
N ILE A 417 -15.20 24.49 7.54
CA ILE A 417 -15.91 23.54 8.40
C ILE A 417 -15.75 22.12 7.86
N GLU A 418 -15.67 21.13 8.76
CA GLU A 418 -16.01 19.75 8.43
C GLU A 418 -17.49 19.51 8.81
N VAL A 419 -18.36 19.60 7.80
CA VAL A 419 -19.80 19.41 7.97
C VAL A 419 -20.18 17.94 7.88
N ASP A 420 -21.00 17.49 8.83
CA ASP A 420 -21.60 16.16 8.77
C ASP A 420 -22.50 16.02 7.54
N ILE A 421 -22.32 14.92 6.81
CA ILE A 421 -23.28 14.45 5.81
C ILE A 421 -24.31 13.63 6.54
N LEU A 422 -25.55 14.11 6.64
CA LEU A 422 -26.66 13.46 7.35
C LEU A 422 -27.17 12.23 6.58
N GLU A 423 -28.06 11.46 7.20
CA GLU A 423 -28.58 10.19 6.66
C GLU A 423 -29.12 10.31 5.22
N THR A 424 -29.77 11.43 4.90
CA THR A 424 -30.37 11.72 3.58
C THR A 424 -29.38 12.23 2.53
N GLY A 425 -28.14 12.55 2.94
CA GLY A 425 -27.17 13.30 2.14
C GLY A 425 -27.28 14.82 2.31
N ALA A 426 -28.20 15.32 3.15
CA ALA A 426 -28.20 16.72 3.56
C ALA A 426 -26.91 17.07 4.33
N LEU A 427 -26.48 18.33 4.26
CA LEU A 427 -25.37 18.84 5.06
C LEU A 427 -25.91 19.42 6.36
N ASP A 428 -25.15 19.28 7.43
CA ASP A 428 -25.49 19.73 8.79
C ASP A 428 -25.39 21.26 9.00
N TYR A 429 -25.74 22.04 7.97
CA TYR A 429 -25.94 23.49 7.97
C TYR A 429 -26.82 23.89 6.77
N SER A 430 -27.44 25.08 6.84
CA SER A 430 -28.15 25.63 5.68
C SER A 430 -27.19 26.03 4.56
N ASP A 431 -27.60 25.88 3.29
CA ASP A 431 -26.76 26.28 2.14
C ASP A 431 -26.32 27.74 2.23
N HIS A 432 -27.24 28.64 2.59
CA HIS A 432 -26.95 30.08 2.76
C HIS A 432 -25.92 30.36 3.86
N PHE A 433 -25.84 29.51 4.89
CA PHE A 433 -24.78 29.63 5.90
C PHE A 433 -23.44 29.12 5.35
N LEU A 434 -23.45 27.96 4.68
CA LEU A 434 -22.25 27.36 4.08
C LEU A 434 -21.61 28.24 2.99
N GLU A 435 -22.39 29.02 2.25
CA GLU A 435 -21.90 29.99 1.24
C GLU A 435 -20.94 31.06 1.80
N ARG A 436 -21.02 31.33 3.11
CA ARG A 436 -20.17 32.31 3.80
C ARG A 436 -18.78 31.76 4.12
N LEU A 437 -18.61 30.45 4.09
CA LEU A 437 -17.34 29.80 4.34
C LEU A 437 -16.45 29.83 3.09
N GLU A 438 -15.15 29.68 3.32
CA GLU A 438 -14.16 29.60 2.26
C GLU A 438 -13.94 28.15 1.82
N VAL A 439 -14.08 27.21 2.76
CA VAL A 439 -13.87 25.78 2.54
C VAL A 439 -14.90 24.96 3.32
N VAL A 440 -15.65 24.11 2.64
CA VAL A 440 -16.60 23.17 3.24
C VAL A 440 -16.19 21.75 2.88
N ILE A 441 -15.77 21.00 3.89
CA ILE A 441 -15.47 19.57 3.80
C ILE A 441 -16.70 18.80 4.30
N GLY A 442 -17.24 17.87 3.53
CA GLY A 442 -18.33 17.01 3.95
C GLY A 442 -17.85 15.60 4.24
N SER A 443 -18.22 15.06 5.40
CA SER A 443 -17.76 13.74 5.85
C SER A 443 -18.89 12.92 6.47
N ILE A 444 -18.78 11.59 6.41
CA ILE A 444 -19.71 10.68 7.11
C ILE A 444 -19.07 10.20 8.41
N HIS A 445 -19.62 10.63 9.55
CA HIS A 445 -19.20 10.16 10.87
C HIS A 445 -20.09 9.06 11.44
N ILE A 446 -21.38 9.05 11.07
CA ILE A 446 -22.36 8.05 11.53
C ILE A 446 -22.87 7.23 10.33
N ARG A 447 -22.62 5.91 10.35
CA ARG A 447 -22.87 5.01 9.20
C ARG A 447 -24.32 4.47 9.09
N HIS A 448 -25.11 4.53 10.17
CA HIS A 448 -26.50 4.03 10.24
C HIS A 448 -26.74 2.59 9.72
N SER A 449 -25.72 1.73 9.75
CA SER A 449 -25.78 0.34 9.23
C SER A 449 -26.34 0.23 7.79
N MET A 450 -26.09 1.25 6.97
CA MET A 450 -26.54 1.32 5.58
C MET A 450 -25.87 0.24 4.71
N ASN A 451 -26.62 -0.27 3.74
CA ASN A 451 -26.07 -1.09 2.67
C ASN A 451 -25.37 -0.22 1.60
N GLU A 452 -24.73 -0.88 0.63
CA GLU A 452 -23.94 -0.23 -0.43
C GLU A 452 -24.73 0.81 -1.22
N ASP A 453 -25.95 0.49 -1.65
CA ASP A 453 -26.83 1.39 -2.40
C ASP A 453 -27.20 2.63 -1.59
N GLN A 454 -27.58 2.44 -0.32
CA GLN A 454 -27.98 3.53 0.57
C GLN A 454 -26.81 4.48 0.84
N MET A 455 -25.64 3.92 1.17
CA MET A 455 -24.43 4.69 1.45
C MET A 455 -23.95 5.45 0.21
N THR A 456 -23.96 4.79 -0.95
CA THR A 456 -23.61 5.42 -2.23
C THR A 456 -24.56 6.59 -2.51
N ARG A 457 -25.89 6.38 -2.47
CA ARG A 457 -26.87 7.46 -2.70
C ARG A 457 -26.72 8.62 -1.72
N ARG A 458 -26.42 8.36 -0.44
CA ARG A 458 -26.17 9.40 0.56
C ARG A 458 -25.02 10.32 0.16
N LEU A 459 -23.90 9.76 -0.29
CA LEU A 459 -22.76 10.53 -0.79
C LEU A 459 -23.08 11.29 -2.09
N LEU A 460 -23.76 10.64 -3.03
CA LEU A 460 -24.19 11.28 -4.29
C LEU A 460 -25.09 12.50 -4.02
N ASN A 461 -26.08 12.33 -3.14
CA ASN A 461 -26.99 13.42 -2.72
C ASN A 461 -26.23 14.56 -2.04
N ALA A 462 -25.19 14.27 -1.25
CA ALA A 462 -24.37 15.30 -0.61
C ALA A 462 -23.59 16.13 -1.65
N MET A 463 -23.09 15.49 -2.73
CA MET A 463 -22.37 16.17 -3.81
C MET A 463 -23.27 17.05 -4.68
N ASP A 464 -24.57 16.78 -4.72
CA ASP A 464 -25.57 17.66 -5.32
C ASP A 464 -25.86 18.93 -4.49
N ARG A 465 -25.37 19.03 -3.25
CA ARG A 465 -25.55 20.22 -2.41
C ARG A 465 -24.56 21.31 -2.79
N PRO A 466 -24.99 22.54 -3.15
CA PRO A 466 -24.11 23.57 -3.69
C PRO A 466 -22.96 23.94 -2.74
N GLY A 467 -23.21 23.88 -1.43
CA GLY A 467 -22.24 24.20 -0.40
C GLY A 467 -21.08 23.20 -0.22
N LEU A 468 -21.15 21.98 -0.76
CA LEU A 468 -20.07 20.99 -0.57
C LEU A 468 -18.89 21.24 -1.52
N ASN A 469 -17.70 21.56 -1.00
CA ASN A 469 -16.50 21.77 -1.82
C ASN A 469 -15.62 20.52 -1.90
N ILE A 470 -15.39 19.86 -0.76
CA ILE A 470 -14.47 18.73 -0.63
C ILE A 470 -15.21 17.57 0.03
N LEU A 471 -15.07 16.36 -0.50
CA LEU A 471 -15.50 15.13 0.16
C LEU A 471 -14.35 14.61 1.04
N GLY A 472 -14.54 14.67 2.36
CA GLY A 472 -13.58 14.21 3.38
C GLY A 472 -13.61 12.70 3.59
N HIS A 473 -12.45 12.12 3.92
CA HIS A 473 -12.19 10.68 4.15
C HIS A 473 -13.32 9.74 3.67
N PRO A 474 -13.47 9.60 2.33
CA PRO A 474 -14.71 9.17 1.67
C PRO A 474 -15.16 7.72 1.92
N THR A 475 -14.35 6.92 2.59
CA THR A 475 -14.67 5.52 2.92
C THR A 475 -14.88 5.32 4.42
N GLY A 476 -14.52 6.32 5.23
CA GLY A 476 -14.58 6.31 6.69
C GLY A 476 -13.74 5.21 7.33
N ARG A 477 -12.79 4.61 6.60
CA ARG A 477 -11.94 3.51 7.08
C ARG A 477 -11.02 3.95 8.22
N LEU A 478 -10.67 3.00 9.07
CA LEU A 478 -9.57 3.08 10.03
C LEU A 478 -8.77 1.77 9.91
N ILE A 479 -7.55 1.86 9.39
CA ILE A 479 -6.67 0.71 9.16
C ILE A 479 -6.49 -0.06 10.48
N HIS A 480 -6.67 -1.39 10.42
CA HIS A 480 -6.65 -2.33 11.56
C HIS A 480 -7.82 -2.23 12.56
N GLU A 481 -8.69 -1.22 12.47
CA GLU A 481 -9.78 -1.02 13.43
C GLU A 481 -11.17 -1.12 12.79
N ARG A 482 -11.35 -0.50 11.63
CA ARG A 482 -12.65 -0.32 10.99
C ARG A 482 -12.53 -0.37 9.46
N GLU A 483 -13.13 -1.39 8.87
CA GLU A 483 -13.23 -1.50 7.41
C GLU A 483 -13.99 -0.29 6.80
N PRO A 484 -13.73 0.03 5.52
CA PRO A 484 -14.59 0.90 4.72
C PRO A 484 -16.08 0.54 4.90
N TYR A 485 -16.97 1.53 4.92
CA TYR A 485 -18.39 1.20 4.72
C TYR A 485 -18.60 0.70 3.28
N PRO A 486 -19.64 -0.13 3.01
CA PRO A 486 -19.92 -0.58 1.66
C PRO A 486 -20.31 0.62 0.79
N VAL A 487 -19.52 0.94 -0.24
CA VAL A 487 -19.73 2.09 -1.13
C VAL A 487 -19.13 1.83 -2.50
N ARG A 488 -19.83 2.27 -3.55
CA ARG A 488 -19.35 2.20 -4.93
C ARG A 488 -18.54 3.44 -5.26
N MET A 489 -17.24 3.39 -4.95
CA MET A 489 -16.35 4.54 -5.14
C MET A 489 -16.25 5.02 -6.59
N GLU A 490 -16.45 4.16 -7.58
CA GLU A 490 -16.48 4.57 -8.98
C GLU A 490 -17.62 5.57 -9.26
N GLU A 491 -18.83 5.29 -8.76
CA GLU A 491 -19.98 6.20 -8.87
C GLU A 491 -19.74 7.51 -8.10
N VAL A 492 -19.10 7.42 -6.93
CA VAL A 492 -18.75 8.61 -6.13
C VAL A 492 -17.75 9.50 -6.87
N LEU A 493 -16.72 8.92 -7.49
CA LEU A 493 -15.72 9.66 -8.25
C LEU A 493 -16.27 10.22 -9.56
N ASP A 494 -17.16 9.50 -10.24
CA ASP A 494 -17.87 10.00 -11.43
C ASP A 494 -18.71 11.24 -11.06
N LYS A 495 -19.44 11.17 -9.95
CA LYS A 495 -20.24 12.30 -9.46
C LYS A 495 -19.38 13.47 -8.99
N ALA A 496 -18.23 13.19 -8.36
CA ALA A 496 -17.27 14.21 -7.99
C ALA A 496 -16.75 14.96 -9.22
N ALA A 497 -16.44 14.25 -10.31
CA ALA A 497 -16.06 14.85 -11.59
C ALA A 497 -17.19 15.69 -12.20
N GLU A 498 -18.42 15.15 -12.23
CA GLU A 498 -19.61 15.83 -12.76
C GLU A 498 -19.90 17.15 -12.03
N ARG A 499 -19.82 17.14 -10.70
CA ARG A 499 -20.18 18.28 -9.84
C ARG A 499 -19.00 19.19 -9.49
N GLY A 500 -17.80 18.83 -9.91
CA GLY A 500 -16.56 19.48 -9.49
C GLY A 500 -16.37 19.48 -7.96
N VAL A 501 -16.77 18.40 -7.30
CA VAL A 501 -16.41 18.15 -5.89
C VAL A 501 -15.00 17.62 -5.84
N VAL A 502 -14.18 18.22 -4.99
CA VAL A 502 -12.80 17.79 -4.77
C VAL A 502 -12.78 16.63 -3.79
N VAL A 503 -11.85 15.68 -3.95
CA VAL A 503 -11.78 14.52 -3.06
C VAL A 503 -10.53 14.56 -2.18
N GLU A 504 -10.71 14.29 -0.89
CA GLU A 504 -9.63 14.28 0.08
C GLU A 504 -8.73 13.03 -0.04
N VAL A 505 -7.42 13.25 -0.01
CA VAL A 505 -6.40 12.25 0.33
C VAL A 505 -5.92 12.56 1.75
N ASN A 506 -6.48 11.87 2.73
CA ASN A 506 -6.27 12.14 4.14
C ASN A 506 -4.96 11.53 4.64
N GLY A 507 -4.12 12.34 5.29
CA GLY A 507 -2.78 11.95 5.71
C GLY A 507 -2.70 11.23 7.05
N LYS A 508 -3.80 11.16 7.83
CA LYS A 508 -3.80 10.53 9.14
C LYS A 508 -3.38 9.06 8.99
N PRO A 509 -2.30 8.59 9.64
CA PRO A 509 -1.76 7.25 9.43
C PRO A 509 -2.76 6.11 9.60
N ALA A 510 -3.69 6.27 10.55
CA ALA A 510 -4.75 5.30 10.79
C ALA A 510 -5.87 5.34 9.74
N ARG A 511 -5.98 6.38 8.91
CA ARG A 511 -6.99 6.50 7.84
C ARG A 511 -6.38 6.20 6.46
N LEU A 512 -5.42 7.03 6.05
CA LEU A 512 -4.86 7.12 4.70
C LEU A 512 -5.94 7.10 3.60
N ASP A 513 -7.03 7.80 3.81
CA ASP A 513 -8.23 7.75 2.98
C ASP A 513 -8.35 9.03 2.16
N LEU A 514 -8.11 9.05 0.85
CA LEU A 514 -8.40 8.00 -0.10
C LEU A 514 -7.33 6.91 -0.32
N LYS A 515 -7.77 5.66 -0.53
CA LYS A 515 -6.91 4.55 -0.97
C LYS A 515 -6.19 4.87 -2.29
N THR A 516 -4.96 4.35 -2.45
CA THR A 516 -4.12 4.56 -3.64
C THR A 516 -4.84 4.26 -4.96
N GLU A 517 -5.58 3.15 -5.04
CA GLU A 517 -6.33 2.76 -6.24
C GLU A 517 -7.41 3.80 -6.61
N HIS A 518 -8.08 4.36 -5.62
CA HIS A 518 -9.11 5.37 -5.84
C HIS A 518 -8.50 6.74 -6.16
N VAL A 519 -7.33 7.08 -5.61
CA VAL A 519 -6.55 8.25 -6.08
C VAL A 519 -6.25 8.11 -7.57
N ARG A 520 -5.78 6.93 -8.01
CA ARG A 520 -5.50 6.68 -9.42
C ARG A 520 -6.74 6.82 -10.30
N GLN A 521 -7.88 6.29 -9.84
CA GLN A 521 -9.17 6.42 -10.50
C GLN A 521 -9.67 7.87 -10.57
N ALA A 522 -9.42 8.67 -9.53
CA ALA A 522 -9.78 10.08 -9.47
C ALA A 522 -8.98 10.91 -10.48
N VAL A 523 -7.66 10.71 -10.54
CA VAL A 523 -6.77 11.35 -11.52
C VAL A 523 -7.20 11.02 -12.95
N GLN A 524 -7.52 9.75 -13.24
CA GLN A 524 -8.00 9.32 -14.56
C GLN A 524 -9.32 9.99 -14.99
N ARG A 525 -10.16 10.37 -14.03
CA ARG A 525 -11.44 11.07 -14.25
C ARG A 525 -11.29 12.60 -14.27
N GLY A 526 -10.09 13.12 -14.04
CA GLY A 526 -9.85 14.57 -13.92
C GLY A 526 -10.42 15.17 -12.63
N VAL A 527 -10.77 14.35 -11.64
CA VAL A 527 -11.21 14.81 -10.32
C VAL A 527 -10.03 15.49 -9.62
N LYS A 528 -10.23 16.73 -9.17
CA LYS A 528 -9.23 17.43 -8.36
C LYS A 528 -9.21 16.87 -6.94
N LEU A 529 -8.02 16.87 -6.36
CA LEU A 529 -7.75 16.32 -5.04
C LEU A 529 -7.21 17.39 -4.09
N VAL A 530 -7.29 17.12 -2.79
CA VAL A 530 -6.49 17.81 -1.77
C VAL A 530 -5.74 16.79 -0.94
N VAL A 531 -4.52 17.11 -0.54
CA VAL A 531 -3.77 16.35 0.46
C VAL A 531 -3.97 17.01 1.82
N SER A 532 -4.38 16.25 2.82
CA SER A 532 -4.73 16.79 4.13
C SER A 532 -4.00 16.09 5.27
N ALA A 533 -4.09 16.65 6.48
CA ALA A 533 -3.47 16.09 7.68
C ALA A 533 -4.48 15.53 8.70
N ASP A 534 -5.74 16.01 8.67
CA ASP A 534 -6.75 15.73 9.71
C ASP A 534 -6.17 15.98 11.11
N ALA A 535 -5.50 17.13 11.23
CA ALA A 535 -4.63 17.42 12.36
C ALA A 535 -5.45 17.91 13.56
N HIS A 536 -5.32 17.21 14.69
CA HIS A 536 -5.97 17.60 15.96
C HIS A 536 -4.96 18.18 16.97
N LYS A 537 -3.68 18.20 16.61
CA LYS A 537 -2.59 18.85 17.35
C LYS A 537 -1.52 19.25 16.36
N LYS A 538 -0.67 20.21 16.73
CA LYS A 538 0.38 20.74 15.84
C LYS A 538 1.33 19.66 15.33
N GLU A 539 1.59 18.62 16.13
CA GLU A 539 2.43 17.51 15.70
C GLU A 539 1.80 16.84 14.49
N ASP A 540 0.48 16.59 14.48
CA ASP A 540 -0.24 15.90 13.40
C ASP A 540 -0.15 16.60 12.03
N LEU A 541 0.31 17.85 11.96
CA LEU A 541 0.57 18.52 10.68
C LEU A 541 1.57 17.74 9.81
N HIS A 542 2.49 16.98 10.42
CA HIS A 542 3.42 16.10 9.70
C HIS A 542 2.69 15.01 8.89
N HIS A 543 1.43 14.69 9.19
CA HIS A 543 0.65 13.71 8.47
C HIS A 543 0.52 14.02 6.96
N LEU A 544 0.71 15.29 6.58
CA LEU A 544 0.75 15.73 5.18
C LEU A 544 1.74 14.91 4.34
N LEU A 545 2.83 14.44 4.94
CA LEU A 545 3.81 13.59 4.25
C LEU A 545 3.20 12.26 3.77
N PHE A 546 2.24 11.70 4.52
CA PHE A 546 1.60 10.44 4.15
C PHE A 546 0.50 10.63 3.10
N SER A 547 -0.22 11.75 3.12
CA SER A 547 -1.19 12.06 2.06
C SER A 547 -0.50 12.37 0.75
N VAL A 548 0.61 13.12 0.75
CA VAL A 548 1.45 13.33 -0.44
C VAL A 548 2.00 12.00 -0.95
N ALA A 549 2.53 11.14 -0.07
CA ALA A 549 3.00 9.82 -0.47
C ALA A 549 1.88 8.96 -1.09
N THR A 550 0.68 8.98 -0.51
CA THR A 550 -0.49 8.26 -1.04
C THR A 550 -0.93 8.82 -2.39
N ALA A 551 -0.91 10.15 -2.55
CA ALA A 551 -1.19 10.84 -3.81
C ALA A 551 -0.19 10.42 -4.91
N ARG A 552 1.11 10.39 -4.60
CA ARG A 552 2.18 9.93 -5.50
C ARG A 552 2.01 8.48 -5.92
N ARG A 553 1.66 7.59 -4.97
CA ARG A 553 1.36 6.18 -5.27
C ARG A 553 0.18 6.03 -6.24
N GLY A 554 -0.78 6.95 -6.18
CA GLY A 554 -1.91 7.05 -7.13
C GLY A 554 -1.58 7.81 -8.42
N TRP A 555 -0.31 8.17 -8.63
CA TRP A 555 0.22 8.90 -9.78
C TRP A 555 -0.33 10.33 -9.92
N ALA A 556 -0.76 10.94 -8.81
CA ALA A 556 -1.20 12.32 -8.82
C ALA A 556 -0.03 13.26 -9.12
N ARG A 557 -0.25 14.15 -10.10
CA ARG A 557 0.65 15.25 -10.44
C ARG A 557 0.43 16.44 -9.51
N LYS A 558 1.37 17.37 -9.50
CA LYS A 558 1.19 18.68 -8.86
C LYS A 558 -0.14 19.34 -9.26
N GLY A 559 -0.48 19.32 -10.56
CA GLY A 559 -1.70 19.94 -11.09
C GLY A 559 -3.00 19.26 -10.67
N ASP A 560 -2.94 18.05 -10.10
CA ASP A 560 -4.13 17.34 -9.60
C ASP A 560 -4.47 17.74 -8.16
N ILE A 561 -3.51 18.29 -7.41
CA ILE A 561 -3.64 18.64 -5.99
C ILE A 561 -3.86 20.14 -5.83
N LEU A 562 -5.03 20.56 -5.36
CA LEU A 562 -5.41 21.98 -5.29
C LEU A 562 -4.62 22.77 -4.26
N ASN A 563 -4.24 22.17 -3.12
CA ASN A 563 -3.49 22.86 -2.09
C ASN A 563 -1.99 23.03 -2.39
N THR A 564 -1.62 22.87 -3.67
CA THR A 564 -0.38 23.38 -4.26
C THR A 564 -0.53 24.83 -4.76
N LEU A 565 -1.76 25.37 -4.74
CA LEU A 565 -2.06 26.75 -5.09
C LEU A 565 -1.96 27.67 -3.86
N PRO A 566 -1.59 28.95 -4.03
CA PRO A 566 -1.69 29.94 -2.96
C PRO A 566 -3.14 30.09 -2.46
N ALA A 567 -3.31 30.51 -1.21
CA ALA A 567 -4.61 30.52 -0.52
C ALA A 567 -5.78 31.12 -1.34
N ASP A 568 -5.59 32.30 -1.93
CA ASP A 568 -6.66 32.96 -2.71
C ASP A 568 -7.02 32.18 -3.99
N ARG A 569 -6.01 31.58 -4.63
CA ARG A 569 -6.20 30.73 -5.82
C ARG A 569 -6.83 29.39 -5.45
N PHE A 570 -6.47 28.82 -4.29
CA PHE A 570 -7.11 27.63 -3.75
C PHE A 570 -8.61 27.85 -3.53
N VAL A 571 -8.99 28.89 -2.78
CA VAL A 571 -10.40 29.20 -2.47
C VAL A 571 -11.19 29.54 -3.73
N SER A 572 -10.65 30.40 -4.61
CA SER A 572 -11.36 30.76 -5.86
C SER A 572 -11.52 29.56 -6.80
N THR A 573 -10.53 28.66 -6.86
CA THR A 573 -10.63 27.43 -7.68
C THR A 573 -11.66 26.46 -7.10
N LEU A 574 -11.71 26.26 -5.78
CA LEU A 574 -12.75 25.44 -5.14
C LEU A 574 -14.15 25.92 -5.50
N LYS A 575 -14.38 27.23 -5.45
CA LYS A 575 -15.68 27.83 -5.80
C LYS A 575 -15.98 27.73 -7.29
N ALA A 576 -14.98 27.91 -8.16
CA ALA A 576 -15.14 27.86 -9.61
C ALA A 576 -15.37 26.44 -10.17
N LEU A 577 -14.87 25.41 -9.50
CA LEU A 577 -15.09 24.02 -9.90
C LEU A 577 -16.55 23.58 -9.73
N ARG A 578 -17.29 24.18 -8.80
CA ARG A 578 -18.70 23.87 -8.58
C ARG A 578 -19.50 24.29 -9.81
N THR A 579 -19.91 23.31 -10.61
CA THR A 579 -20.90 23.50 -11.68
C THR A 579 -22.24 23.84 -11.05
N THR A 580 -22.83 24.97 -11.47
CA THR A 580 -24.20 25.38 -11.11
C THR A 580 -25.23 24.36 -11.56
#